data_AF-A0AAV4H5J1-F1
#
_entry.id   AF-A0AAV4H5J1-F1
#
_cell.length_a   1.000
_cell.length_b   1.000
_cell.length_c   1.000
_cell.angle_alpha   90.00
_cell.angle_beta   90.00
_cell.angle_gamma   90.00
#
_symmetry.space_group_name_H-M   'P 1'
#
loop_
_entity.id
_entity.type
_entity.pdbx_description
1 polymer ?
#
loop_
_entity_poly.entity_id
_entity_poly.type
_entity_poly.pdbx_seq_one_letter_code
_entity_poly.pdbx_strand_id
1 'polypeptide(L)'
;MGVYVGDLTGTIVDAELNNACRIVTGQLRPTPLPLLYSTAGIAPPDIRRQTHENTEKHKQATDLRHRLFDHSYPRARLKSRKSFRTVESVQPNQAASHRLELWNTWDNTTNEAIQPPKEQLPSGGELQRKDWVTLNRARLKVGKTASTLHKWKLRPNSECPCGNQNQSMDCILSKCTEGSHCTDQDLRDCTDVAQAWITHWRDKI
;
A
#
# COMPACT_ATOMS: atom_id res chain seq x y z
N MET A 1 29.80 20.24 -1.02
CA MET A 1 28.56 19.50 -1.34
C MET A 1 28.84 18.02 -1.21
N GLY A 2 28.56 17.43 -0.05
CA GLY A 2 28.74 15.99 0.18
C GLY A 2 27.40 15.31 0.11
N VAL A 3 27.14 14.56 -0.97
CA VAL A 3 25.97 13.69 -1.08
C VAL A 3 26.15 12.58 -0.06
N TYR A 4 25.23 12.51 0.91
CA TYR A 4 25.19 11.44 1.89
C TYR A 4 24.89 10.12 1.16
N VAL A 5 25.89 9.25 1.04
CA VAL A 5 25.75 7.88 0.54
C VAL A 5 25.24 7.02 1.72
N GLY A 6 24.00 7.25 2.14
CA GLY A 6 23.36 6.57 3.28
C GLY A 6 22.24 5.59 2.91
N ASP A 7 21.60 5.75 1.74
CA ASP A 7 20.29 5.12 1.48
C ASP A 7 20.18 4.33 0.16
N LEU A 8 21.29 3.98 -0.50
CA LEU A 8 21.23 3.24 -1.77
C LEU A 8 20.67 1.82 -1.61
N THR A 9 20.86 1.16 -0.46
CA THR A 9 20.37 -0.20 -0.22
C THR A 9 18.90 -0.22 0.21
N GLY A 10 18.47 0.73 1.05
CA GLY A 10 17.07 0.87 1.47
C GLY A 10 16.14 1.17 0.31
N THR A 11 16.56 2.07 -0.59
CA THR A 11 15.79 2.46 -1.79
C THR A 11 15.58 1.30 -2.78
N ILE A 12 16.57 0.42 -2.97
CA ILE A 12 16.44 -0.76 -3.84
C ILE A 12 15.49 -1.80 -3.21
N VAL A 13 15.65 -2.09 -1.91
CA VAL A 13 14.75 -3.03 -1.22
C VAL A 13 13.32 -2.52 -1.22
N ASP A 14 13.12 -1.21 -1.05
CA ASP A 14 11.79 -0.60 -1.10
C ASP A 14 11.20 -0.66 -2.51
N ALA A 15 12.01 -0.47 -3.55
CA ALA A 15 11.57 -0.64 -4.94
C ALA A 15 11.09 -2.08 -5.20
N GLU A 16 11.83 -3.08 -4.72
CA GLU A 16 11.44 -4.48 -4.86
C GLU A 16 10.24 -4.86 -4.01
N LEU A 17 10.12 -4.33 -2.79
CA LEU A 17 8.91 -4.47 -1.98
C LEU A 17 7.70 -3.91 -2.72
N ASN A 18 7.83 -2.72 -3.32
CA ASN A 18 6.77 -2.10 -4.10
C ASN A 18 6.40 -2.93 -5.34
N ASN A 19 7.39 -3.55 -6.00
CA ASN A 19 7.14 -4.47 -7.11
C ASN A 19 6.39 -5.72 -6.63
N ALA A 20 6.83 -6.33 -5.53
CA ALA A 20 6.18 -7.49 -4.93
C ALA A 20 4.74 -7.18 -4.52
N CYS A 21 4.50 -6.04 -3.85
CA CYS A 21 3.15 -5.61 -3.49
C CYS A 21 2.27 -5.47 -4.73
N ARG A 22 2.77 -4.89 -5.84
CA ARG A 22 2.00 -4.79 -7.10
C ARG A 22 1.68 -6.14 -7.69
N ILE A 23 2.62 -7.08 -7.66
CA ILE A 23 2.40 -8.45 -8.13
C ILE A 23 1.29 -9.11 -7.30
N VAL A 24 1.41 -9.09 -5.97
CA VAL A 24 0.45 -9.72 -5.06
C VAL A 24 -0.94 -9.09 -5.19
N THR A 25 -1.03 -7.75 -5.20
CA THR A 25 -2.31 -7.02 -5.26
C THR A 25 -2.89 -6.90 -6.66
N GLY A 26 -2.11 -7.18 -7.72
CA GLY A 26 -2.59 -7.05 -9.11
C GLY A 26 -2.59 -5.62 -9.67
N GLN A 27 -1.89 -4.72 -8.98
CA GLN A 27 -1.92 -3.28 -9.25
C GLN A 27 -1.01 -2.85 -10.39
N LEU A 28 -1.43 -1.80 -11.08
CA LEU A 28 -0.66 -1.21 -12.17
C LEU A 28 0.42 -0.28 -11.60
N ARG A 29 1.46 0.00 -12.37
CA ARG A 29 2.54 0.93 -11.98
C ARG A 29 2.06 2.33 -11.53
N PRO A 30 1.04 2.97 -12.14
CA PRO A 30 0.61 4.30 -11.71
C PRO A 30 -0.13 4.34 -10.37
N THR A 31 -0.41 3.18 -9.75
CA THR A 31 -1.05 3.14 -8.43
C THR A 31 -0.17 3.86 -7.38
N PRO A 32 -0.72 4.83 -6.63
CA PRO A 32 -0.02 5.49 -5.53
C PRO A 32 0.44 4.53 -4.44
N LEU A 33 1.64 4.76 -3.90
CA LEU A 33 2.24 3.88 -2.88
C LEU A 33 1.40 3.72 -1.59
N PRO A 34 0.78 4.77 -1.02
CA PRO A 34 -0.05 4.60 0.18
C PRO A 34 -1.16 3.56 -0.01
N LEU A 35 -1.86 3.64 -1.15
CA LEU A 35 -2.94 2.71 -1.50
C LEU A 35 -2.44 1.28 -1.74
N LEU A 36 -1.21 1.15 -2.24
CA LEU A 36 -0.58 -0.14 -2.50
C LEU A 36 -0.30 -0.90 -1.19
N TYR A 37 0.20 -0.21 -0.17
CA TYR A 37 0.49 -0.81 1.14
C TYR A 37 -0.79 -1.23 1.87
N SER A 38 -1.83 -0.38 1.83
CA SER A 38 -3.13 -0.69 2.44
C SER A 38 -3.81 -1.89 1.79
N THR A 39 -3.74 -2.02 0.46
CA THR A 39 -4.29 -3.21 -0.23
C THR A 39 -3.44 -4.46 -0.09
N ALA A 40 -2.13 -4.32 0.14
CA ALA A 40 -1.23 -5.43 0.45
C ALA A 40 -1.32 -5.89 1.92
N GLY A 41 -2.00 -5.14 2.79
CA GLY A 41 -2.16 -5.47 4.21
C GLY A 41 -0.85 -5.38 5.00
N ILE A 42 0.06 -4.48 4.60
CA ILE A 42 1.35 -4.28 5.28
C ILE A 42 1.64 -2.80 5.47
N ALA A 43 2.28 -2.45 6.58
CA ALA A 43 2.71 -1.07 6.82
C ALA A 43 3.82 -0.65 5.83
N PRO A 44 3.93 0.66 5.50
CA PRO A 44 5.03 1.21 4.73
C PRO A 44 6.42 0.80 5.27
N PRO A 45 7.42 0.65 4.39
CA PRO A 45 8.74 0.14 4.76
C PRO A 45 9.45 0.98 5.83
N ASP A 46 9.33 2.31 5.76
CA ASP A 46 9.92 3.21 6.77
C ASP A 46 9.36 2.95 8.17
N ILE A 47 8.05 2.76 8.28
CA ILE A 47 7.37 2.50 9.56
C ILE A 47 7.77 1.12 10.11
N ARG A 48 7.90 0.12 9.23
CA ARG A 48 8.37 -1.22 9.61
C ARG A 48 9.80 -1.18 10.14
N ARG A 49 10.70 -0.47 9.45
CA ARG A 49 12.10 -0.27 9.88
C ARG A 49 12.17 0.46 11.21
N GLN A 50 11.48 1.59 11.33
CA GLN A 50 11.42 2.37 12.56
C GLN A 50 10.92 1.53 13.74
N THR A 51 9.86 0.75 13.54
CA THR A 51 9.35 -0.12 14.61
C THR A 51 10.38 -1.18 14.99
N HIS A 52 11.07 -1.77 14.02
CA HIS A 52 12.12 -2.74 14.29
C HIS A 52 13.27 -2.11 15.08
N GLU A 53 13.75 -0.94 14.68
CA GLU A 53 14.76 -0.16 15.41
C GLU A 53 14.33 0.13 16.84
N ASN A 54 13.08 0.53 17.06
CA ASN A 54 12.55 0.78 18.40
C ASN A 54 12.52 -0.49 19.28
N THR A 55 12.22 -1.65 18.70
CA THR A 55 12.27 -2.93 19.43
C THR A 55 13.68 -3.42 19.71
N GLU A 56 14.62 -3.22 18.78
CA GLU A 56 16.04 -3.49 19.01
C GLU A 56 16.61 -2.56 20.07
N LYS A 57 16.13 -1.30 20.12
CA LYS A 57 16.48 -0.35 21.18
C LYS A 57 16.05 -0.84 22.56
N HIS A 58 14.86 -1.44 22.65
CA HIS A 58 14.40 -2.06 23.88
C HIS A 58 15.32 -3.22 24.30
N LYS A 59 15.64 -4.13 23.38
CA LYS A 59 16.56 -5.25 23.66
C LYS A 59 17.94 -4.77 24.11
N GLN A 60 18.46 -3.71 23.48
CA GLN A 60 19.72 -3.10 23.89
C GLN A 60 19.72 -2.62 25.35
N ALA A 61 18.58 -2.20 25.87
CA ALA A 61 18.44 -1.70 27.24
C ALA A 61 18.12 -2.81 28.27
N THR A 62 17.54 -3.92 27.84
CA THR A 62 17.01 -4.94 28.76
C THR A 62 17.71 -6.30 28.71
N ASP A 63 18.31 -6.67 27.57
CA ASP A 63 18.94 -7.98 27.38
C ASP A 63 20.46 -7.90 27.58
N LEU A 64 20.94 -8.55 28.64
CA LEU A 64 22.37 -8.69 28.98
C LEU A 64 23.21 -9.32 27.86
N ARG A 65 22.61 -10.12 26.97
CA ARG A 65 23.28 -10.79 25.85
C ARG A 65 23.41 -9.88 24.63
N HIS A 66 22.71 -8.75 24.62
CA HIS A 66 22.75 -7.82 23.50
C HIS A 66 24.14 -7.19 23.39
N ARG A 67 24.73 -7.16 22.20
CA ARG A 67 26.11 -6.67 21.98
C ARG A 67 26.35 -5.23 22.41
N LEU A 68 25.28 -4.44 22.46
CA LEU A 68 25.31 -3.04 22.88
C LEU A 68 24.71 -2.82 24.29
N PHE A 69 24.50 -3.87 25.07
CA PHE A 69 24.07 -3.74 26.46
C PHE A 69 25.10 -2.94 27.25
N ASP A 70 24.66 -1.96 28.04
CA ASP A 70 25.50 -0.99 28.77
C ASP A 70 26.55 -0.24 27.92
N HIS A 71 26.37 -0.19 26.60
CA HIS A 71 27.31 0.50 25.73
C HIS A 71 27.30 2.02 25.99
N SER A 72 28.47 2.57 26.33
CA SER A 72 28.66 4.01 26.51
C SER A 72 28.88 4.71 25.16
N TYR A 73 27.89 5.50 24.74
CA TYR A 73 27.98 6.23 23.49
C TYR A 73 28.86 7.48 23.65
N PRO A 74 29.80 7.74 22.72
CA PRO A 74 30.53 9.00 22.71
C PRO A 74 29.56 10.19 22.52
N ARG A 75 30.04 11.38 22.88
CA ARG A 75 29.27 12.61 22.69
C ARG A 75 28.96 12.80 21.20
N ALA A 76 27.69 13.08 20.89
CA ALA A 76 27.28 13.34 19.52
C ALA A 76 28.04 14.55 18.96
N ARG A 77 28.71 14.37 17.83
CA ARG A 77 29.51 15.43 17.17
C ARG A 77 28.63 16.52 16.56
N LEU A 78 27.43 16.17 16.09
CA LEU A 78 26.49 17.09 15.42
C LEU A 78 25.05 16.79 15.89
N LYS A 79 24.28 17.84 16.20
CA LYS A 79 22.86 17.71 16.62
C LYS A 79 21.96 17.11 15.53
N SER A 80 22.28 17.34 14.26
CA SER A 80 21.49 16.83 13.12
C SER A 80 21.67 15.33 12.86
N ARG A 81 22.75 14.72 13.35
CA ARG A 81 23.00 13.30 13.16
C ARG A 81 22.17 12.48 14.14
N LYS A 82 21.05 11.97 13.66
CA LYS A 82 20.28 10.93 14.36
C LYS A 82 21.09 9.64 14.32
N SER A 83 21.18 8.95 15.45
CA SER A 83 21.87 7.68 15.57
C SER A 83 21.01 6.73 16.39
N PHE A 84 21.37 5.45 16.43
CA PHE A 84 20.66 4.46 17.25
C PHE A 84 20.53 4.86 18.74
N ARG A 85 21.40 5.75 19.23
CA ARG A 85 21.28 6.33 20.58
C ARG A 85 19.97 7.10 20.80
N THR A 86 19.50 7.83 19.80
CA THR A 86 18.34 8.73 19.89
C THR A 86 17.02 8.06 19.56
N VAL A 87 17.05 6.75 19.26
CA VAL A 87 15.85 5.96 18.97
C VAL A 87 15.06 5.74 20.27
N GLU A 88 13.74 5.84 20.17
CA GLU A 88 12.83 5.58 21.28
C GLU A 88 12.66 4.07 21.47
N SER A 89 12.64 3.61 22.72
CA SER A 89 12.46 2.19 23.02
C SER A 89 10.97 1.83 23.00
N VAL A 90 10.61 0.78 22.26
CA VAL A 90 9.26 0.20 22.28
C VAL A 90 9.34 -1.26 22.71
N GLN A 91 8.48 -1.67 23.64
CA GLN A 91 8.46 -3.06 24.09
C GLN A 91 8.01 -3.99 22.95
N PRO A 92 8.62 -5.20 22.80
CA PRO A 92 8.29 -6.11 21.70
C PRO A 92 6.80 -6.47 21.60
N ASN A 93 6.10 -6.61 22.72
CA ASN A 93 4.65 -6.88 22.76
C ASN A 93 3.80 -5.71 22.26
N GLN A 94 4.32 -4.47 22.30
CA GLN A 94 3.64 -3.26 21.82
C GLN A 94 4.03 -2.90 20.37
N ALA A 95 4.95 -3.65 19.76
CA ALA A 95 5.48 -3.34 18.43
C ALA A 95 4.38 -3.30 17.36
N ALA A 96 3.41 -4.21 17.42
CA ALA A 96 2.31 -4.26 16.46
C ALA A 96 1.38 -3.05 16.57
N SER A 97 0.94 -2.70 17.79
CA SER A 97 0.08 -1.53 18.02
C SER A 97 0.78 -0.23 17.67
N HIS A 98 2.05 -0.08 18.06
CA HIS A 98 2.87 1.10 17.73
C HIS A 98 3.02 1.28 16.22
N ARG A 99 3.26 0.19 15.48
CA ARG A 99 3.35 0.24 14.02
C ARG A 99 2.02 0.64 13.37
N LEU A 100 0.91 0.12 13.89
CA LEU A 100 -0.43 0.46 13.40
C LEU A 100 -0.77 1.93 13.66
N GLU A 101 -0.40 2.48 14.82
CA GLU A 101 -0.59 3.90 15.15
C GLU A 101 0.21 4.82 14.22
N LEU A 102 1.50 4.51 14.01
CA LEU A 102 2.32 5.22 13.04
C LEU A 102 1.75 5.12 11.61
N TRP A 103 1.22 3.96 11.24
CA TRP A 103 0.62 3.79 9.92
C TRP A 103 -0.67 4.61 9.77
N ASN A 104 -1.56 4.61 10.76
CA ASN A 104 -2.77 5.43 10.73
C ASN A 104 -2.47 6.93 10.65
N THR A 105 -1.42 7.41 11.32
CA THR A 105 -1.01 8.82 11.23
C THR A 105 -0.31 9.17 9.92
N TRP A 106 0.36 8.21 9.30
CA TRP A 106 1.02 8.38 8.00
C TRP A 106 0.04 8.33 6.83
N ASP A 107 -1.01 7.52 6.93
CA ASP A 107 -1.97 7.31 5.86
C ASP A 107 -2.95 8.50 5.75
N ASN A 108 -2.77 9.30 4.69
CA ASN A 108 -3.64 10.43 4.37
C ASN A 108 -4.69 10.08 3.29
N THR A 109 -4.95 8.79 3.10
CA THR A 109 -5.87 8.30 2.06
C THR A 109 -7.32 8.66 2.40
N THR A 110 -8.02 9.29 1.45
CA THR A 110 -9.46 9.60 1.53
C THR A 110 -10.34 8.61 0.77
N ASN A 111 -9.75 7.55 0.21
CA ASN A 111 -10.47 6.59 -0.63
C ASN A 111 -11.33 5.65 0.22
N GLU A 112 -12.64 5.79 0.09
CA GLU A 112 -13.61 5.01 0.86
C GLU A 112 -13.79 3.57 0.37
N ALA A 113 -13.20 3.17 -0.75
CA ALA A 113 -13.26 1.79 -1.21
C ALA A 113 -12.23 0.88 -0.51
N ILE A 114 -11.37 1.44 0.33
CA ILE A 114 -10.27 0.74 0.99
C ILE A 114 -10.53 0.70 2.50
N GLN A 115 -10.20 -0.43 3.11
CA GLN A 115 -10.24 -0.55 4.56
C GLN A 115 -9.12 0.31 5.20
N PRO A 116 -9.33 0.84 6.41
CA PRO A 116 -8.28 1.56 7.12
C PRO A 116 -7.05 0.67 7.32
N PRO A 117 -5.86 1.26 7.54
CA PRO A 117 -4.62 0.55 7.82
C PRO A 117 -4.80 -0.65 8.76
N LYS A 118 -4.47 -1.84 8.25
CA LYS A 118 -4.55 -3.10 8.98
C LYS A 118 -3.51 -4.07 8.44
N GLU A 119 -2.87 -4.81 9.35
CA GLU A 119 -1.87 -5.82 8.99
C GLU A 119 -2.51 -7.16 8.60
N GLN A 120 -3.43 -7.10 7.65
CA GLN A 120 -4.13 -8.23 7.10
C GLN A 120 -4.56 -7.86 5.69
N LEU A 121 -4.69 -8.85 4.81
CA LEU A 121 -5.35 -8.62 3.53
C LEU A 121 -6.77 -8.06 3.76
N PRO A 122 -7.21 -7.06 2.98
CA PRO A 122 -8.58 -6.58 3.03
C PRO A 122 -9.55 -7.68 2.57
N SER A 123 -10.85 -7.45 2.76
CA SER A 123 -11.92 -8.35 2.29
C SER A 123 -11.71 -8.75 0.82
N GLY A 124 -12.06 -9.98 0.48
CA GLY A 124 -11.82 -10.54 -0.85
C GLY A 124 -10.39 -11.06 -1.06
N GLY A 125 -9.54 -11.09 -0.02
CA GLY A 125 -8.19 -11.65 -0.09
C GLY A 125 -8.14 -13.16 -0.40
N GLU A 126 -9.26 -13.84 -0.17
CA GLU A 126 -9.53 -15.25 -0.48
C GLU A 126 -10.02 -15.48 -1.92
N LEU A 127 -10.33 -14.42 -2.68
CA LEU A 127 -10.79 -14.52 -4.06
C LEU A 127 -9.72 -15.13 -4.96
N GLN A 128 -10.17 -15.76 -6.05
CA GLN A 128 -9.26 -16.20 -7.09
C GLN A 128 -8.51 -15.01 -7.69
N ARG A 129 -7.31 -15.30 -8.22
CA ARG A 129 -6.37 -14.26 -8.67
C ARG A 129 -6.99 -13.21 -9.59
N LYS A 130 -7.80 -13.60 -10.59
CA LYS A 130 -8.44 -12.66 -11.52
C LYS A 130 -9.43 -11.74 -10.80
N ASP A 131 -10.25 -12.30 -9.93
CA ASP A 131 -11.29 -11.59 -9.20
C ASP A 131 -10.66 -10.62 -8.19
N TRP A 132 -9.63 -11.07 -7.47
CA TRP A 132 -8.81 -10.25 -6.57
C TRP A 132 -8.15 -9.06 -7.27
N VAL A 133 -7.53 -9.27 -8.44
CA VAL A 133 -6.93 -8.20 -9.25
C VAL A 133 -7.98 -7.16 -9.64
N THR A 134 -9.16 -7.63 -10.07
CA THR A 134 -10.25 -6.80 -10.58
C THR A 134 -10.84 -5.95 -9.46
N LEU A 135 -11.10 -6.55 -8.30
CA LEU A 135 -11.53 -5.87 -7.08
C LEU A 135 -10.54 -4.77 -6.69
N ASN A 136 -9.25 -5.10 -6.65
CA ASN A 136 -8.22 -4.16 -6.25
C ASN A 136 -8.05 -3.00 -7.24
N ARG A 137 -8.16 -3.24 -8.55
CA ARG A 137 -8.17 -2.17 -9.56
C ARG A 137 -9.38 -1.23 -9.39
N ALA A 138 -10.55 -1.80 -9.06
CA ALA A 138 -11.76 -1.06 -8.74
C ALA A 138 -11.59 -0.20 -7.49
N ARG A 139 -11.11 -0.79 -6.38
CA ARG A 139 -10.84 -0.06 -5.13
C ARG A 139 -9.95 1.14 -5.34
N LEU A 140 -8.87 0.97 -6.10
CA LEU A 140 -7.88 2.02 -6.29
C LEU A 140 -8.21 2.98 -7.42
N LYS A 141 -9.31 2.76 -8.15
CA LYS A 141 -9.69 3.51 -9.35
C LYS A 141 -8.59 3.53 -10.42
N VAL A 142 -7.75 2.50 -10.45
CA VAL A 142 -6.64 2.34 -11.38
C VAL A 142 -6.75 0.98 -12.06
N GLY A 143 -7.16 0.95 -13.33
CA GLY A 143 -7.36 -0.27 -14.11
C GLY A 143 -7.02 -0.10 -15.58
N LYS A 144 -7.12 -1.19 -16.37
CA LYS A 144 -6.87 -1.16 -17.83
C LYS A 144 -8.09 -0.66 -18.59
N THR A 145 -8.56 0.53 -18.23
CA THR A 145 -9.70 1.18 -18.87
C THR A 145 -9.35 1.69 -20.27
N ALA A 146 -10.35 1.91 -21.15
CA ALA A 146 -10.07 2.48 -22.48
C ALA A 146 -9.30 3.81 -22.40
N SER A 147 -9.61 4.63 -21.40
CA SER A 147 -8.90 5.89 -21.13
C SER A 147 -7.41 5.69 -20.80
N THR A 148 -7.11 4.71 -19.95
CA THR A 148 -5.73 4.37 -19.58
C THR A 148 -4.98 3.76 -20.76
N LEU A 149 -5.63 2.87 -21.52
CA LEU A 149 -5.05 2.24 -22.70
C LEU A 149 -4.80 3.25 -23.83
N HIS A 150 -5.70 4.20 -24.03
CA HIS A 150 -5.52 5.31 -24.98
C HIS A 150 -4.36 6.21 -24.55
N LYS A 151 -4.25 6.56 -23.26
CA LYS A 151 -3.11 7.30 -22.70
C LYS A 151 -1.78 6.60 -22.95
N TRP A 152 -1.78 5.26 -22.97
CA TRP A 152 -0.60 4.44 -23.28
C TRP A 152 -0.41 4.14 -24.77
N LYS A 153 -1.23 4.72 -25.65
CA LYS A 153 -1.21 4.49 -27.11
C LYS A 153 -1.43 3.01 -27.50
N LEU A 154 -2.14 2.25 -26.67
CA LEU A 154 -2.52 0.85 -26.93
C LEU A 154 -3.93 0.73 -27.51
N ARG A 155 -4.67 1.83 -27.59
CA ARG A 155 -6.02 1.93 -28.15
C ARG A 155 -6.16 3.26 -28.89
N PRO A 156 -6.93 3.34 -30.00
CA PRO A 156 -7.11 4.58 -30.76
C PRO A 156 -7.99 5.64 -30.06
N ASN A 157 -8.90 5.24 -29.17
CA ASN A 157 -9.81 6.15 -28.47
C ASN A 157 -10.03 5.74 -27.00
N SER A 158 -10.54 6.68 -26.20
CA SER A 158 -10.89 6.48 -24.78
C SER A 158 -12.36 6.10 -24.54
N GLU A 159 -13.12 5.89 -25.61
CA GLU A 159 -14.57 5.76 -25.56
C GLU A 159 -15.03 4.45 -24.92
N CYS A 160 -16.12 4.55 -24.16
CA CYS A 160 -16.80 3.42 -23.55
C CYS A 160 -17.78 2.79 -24.56
N PRO A 161 -17.98 1.46 -24.56
CA PRO A 161 -19.00 0.81 -25.39
C PRO A 161 -20.42 1.37 -25.17
N CYS A 162 -20.73 1.86 -23.96
CA CYS A 162 -22.02 2.49 -23.65
C CYS A 162 -22.19 3.92 -24.21
N GLY A 163 -21.26 4.42 -25.03
CA GLY A 163 -21.32 5.74 -25.65
C GLY A 163 -20.69 6.88 -24.85
N ASN A 164 -20.19 6.63 -23.63
CA ASN A 164 -19.46 7.65 -22.87
C ASN A 164 -18.11 7.97 -23.54
N GLN A 165 -17.77 9.25 -23.69
CA GLN A 165 -16.53 9.71 -24.37
C GLN A 165 -15.23 9.23 -23.68
N ASN A 166 -15.30 8.99 -22.37
CA ASN A 166 -14.15 8.61 -21.56
C ASN A 166 -14.52 7.48 -20.59
N GLN A 167 -14.05 6.26 -20.89
CA GLN A 167 -14.18 5.12 -19.99
C GLN A 167 -13.11 5.21 -18.90
N SER A 168 -13.38 5.89 -17.79
CA SER A 168 -12.59 5.82 -16.55
C SER A 168 -13.09 4.71 -15.63
N MET A 169 -12.36 4.41 -14.54
CA MET A 169 -12.85 3.45 -13.54
C MET A 169 -14.16 3.93 -12.90
N ASP A 170 -14.29 5.22 -12.61
CA ASP A 170 -15.54 5.79 -12.09
C ASP A 170 -16.70 5.65 -13.08
N CYS A 171 -16.42 5.78 -14.38
CA CYS A 171 -17.41 5.54 -15.43
C CYS A 171 -17.89 4.09 -15.40
N ILE A 172 -16.98 3.12 -15.34
CA ILE A 172 -17.30 1.68 -15.29
C ILE A 172 -18.08 1.33 -14.01
N LEU A 173 -17.75 1.95 -12.88
CA LEU A 173 -18.38 1.65 -11.59
C LEU A 173 -19.78 2.24 -11.43
N SER A 174 -20.05 3.42 -11.98
CA SER A 174 -21.25 4.19 -11.64
C SER A 174 -22.10 4.71 -12.81
N LYS A 175 -21.56 4.70 -14.04
CA LYS A 175 -22.21 5.34 -15.21
C LYS A 175 -22.38 4.41 -16.40
N CYS A 176 -21.70 3.27 -16.41
CA CYS A 176 -21.67 2.38 -17.55
C CYS A 176 -22.88 1.43 -17.51
N THR A 177 -23.65 1.40 -18.59
CA THR A 177 -24.85 0.55 -18.73
C THR A 177 -24.54 -0.90 -19.10
N GLU A 178 -23.29 -1.23 -19.40
CA GLU A 178 -22.87 -2.58 -19.81
C GLU A 178 -22.83 -3.58 -18.65
N GLY A 179 -22.64 -3.08 -17.42
CA GLY A 179 -22.52 -3.91 -16.22
C GLY A 179 -23.32 -3.33 -15.05
N SER A 180 -23.34 -4.04 -13.93
CA SER A 180 -23.93 -3.52 -12.70
C SER A 180 -23.17 -2.28 -12.21
N HIS A 181 -23.84 -1.45 -11.41
CA HIS A 181 -23.15 -0.40 -10.65
C HIS A 181 -22.61 -0.98 -9.35
N CYS A 182 -21.49 -0.44 -8.88
CA CYS A 182 -20.83 -0.88 -7.65
C CYS A 182 -20.29 0.33 -6.90
N THR A 183 -20.67 0.44 -5.62
CA THR A 183 -20.27 1.56 -4.76
C THR A 183 -18.92 1.30 -4.08
N ASP A 184 -18.33 2.34 -3.51
CA ASP A 184 -17.10 2.20 -2.74
C ASP A 184 -17.30 1.30 -1.51
N GLN A 185 -18.48 1.33 -0.88
CA GLN A 185 -18.80 0.43 0.22
C GLN A 185 -18.87 -1.03 -0.24
N ASP A 186 -19.52 -1.29 -1.38
CA ASP A 186 -19.57 -2.64 -1.96
C ASP A 186 -18.16 -3.19 -2.23
N LEU A 187 -17.28 -2.34 -2.78
CA LEU A 187 -15.88 -2.68 -3.02
C LEU A 187 -15.11 -2.89 -1.71
N ARG A 188 -15.34 -2.06 -0.69
CA ARG A 188 -14.67 -2.17 0.61
C ARG A 188 -15.03 -3.46 1.34
N ASP A 189 -16.29 -3.88 1.26
CA ASP A 189 -16.79 -5.05 1.98
C ASP A 189 -16.81 -6.33 1.13
N CYS A 190 -16.57 -6.21 -0.18
CA CYS A 190 -16.65 -7.32 -1.13
C CYS A 190 -18.04 -7.99 -1.12
N THR A 191 -19.09 -7.18 -1.14
CA THR A 191 -20.50 -7.63 -1.14
C THR A 191 -20.84 -8.45 -2.40
N ASP A 192 -22.01 -9.09 -2.41
CA ASP A 192 -22.50 -9.82 -3.59
C ASP A 192 -22.62 -8.92 -4.84
N VAL A 193 -22.92 -7.63 -4.64
CA VAL A 193 -22.93 -6.62 -5.72
C VAL A 193 -21.53 -6.46 -6.31
N ALA A 194 -20.50 -6.35 -5.47
CA ALA A 194 -19.11 -6.29 -5.93
C ALA A 194 -18.69 -7.58 -6.62
N GLN A 195 -19.09 -8.74 -6.13
CA GLN A 195 -18.77 -10.03 -6.78
C GLN A 195 -19.42 -10.18 -8.15
N ALA A 196 -20.68 -9.78 -8.30
CA ALA A 196 -21.36 -9.74 -9.60
C ALA A 196 -20.67 -8.78 -10.57
N TRP A 197 -20.29 -7.60 -10.07
CA TRP A 197 -19.53 -6.61 -10.84
C TRP A 197 -18.18 -7.15 -11.30
N ILE A 198 -17.41 -7.76 -10.39
CA ILE A 198 -16.11 -8.38 -10.69
C ILE A 198 -16.26 -9.44 -11.77
N THR A 199 -17.25 -10.33 -11.63
CA THR A 199 -17.49 -11.41 -12.59
C THR A 199 -17.71 -10.88 -14.00
N HIS A 200 -18.42 -9.75 -14.14
CA HIS A 200 -18.65 -9.10 -15.42
C HIS A 200 -17.40 -8.44 -16.01
N TRP A 201 -16.58 -7.79 -15.16
CA TRP A 201 -15.47 -6.93 -15.60
C TRP A 201 -14.09 -7.59 -15.59
N ARG A 202 -13.90 -8.76 -14.95
CA ARG A 202 -12.59 -9.37 -14.70
C ARG A 202 -11.72 -9.68 -15.93
N ASP A 203 -12.33 -9.87 -17.08
CA ASP A 203 -11.61 -10.12 -18.34
C ASP A 203 -11.49 -8.84 -19.21
N LYS A 204 -12.03 -7.71 -18.73
CA LYS A 204 -12.11 -6.43 -19.45
C LYS A 204 -11.22 -5.32 -18.89
N ILE A 205 -10.82 -5.37 -17.59
CA ILE A 205 -10.07 -4.30 -16.90
C ILE A 205 -8.79 -4.74 -16.19
#